data_AF-H8GT68-F1
#
_entry.id   AF-H8GT68-F1
#
_cell.length_a   1.000
_cell.length_b   1.000
_cell.length_c   1.000
_cell.angle_alpha   90.00
_cell.angle_beta   90.00
_cell.angle_gamma   90.00
#
_symmetry.space_group_name_H-M   'P 1'
#
loop_
_entity.id
_entity.type
_entity.pdbx_description
1 polymer ?
#
loop_
_entity_poly.entity_id
_entity_poly.type
_entity_poly.pdbx_seq_one_letter_code
_entity_poly.pdbx_strand_id
1 'polypeptide(L)'
;MWSPGATLGQMTVPAPKPGLPRPARLAFLNIPLLIGLIYWAVSLLTLPFSGGTLNEALLESSRLTGTAPIQLAPEQMNAVLWTTFFFTALLVLWLALTRQAVLDGKRWGRVSSIVIGVLSLVIFPFGTVLGIVMLIGAFDRDVQAYLSR
;
A
#
# COMPACT_ATOMS: atom_id res chain seq x y z
N MET A 1 54.48 33.37 10.44
CA MET A 1 53.27 34.05 9.94
C MET A 1 52.24 32.97 9.66
N TRP A 2 51.27 32.80 10.56
CA TRP A 2 50.29 31.71 10.59
C TRP A 2 49.04 32.15 9.80
N SER A 3 48.56 31.34 8.86
CA SER A 3 47.32 31.61 8.11
C SER A 3 46.33 30.46 8.37
N PRO A 4 45.20 30.70 9.06
CA PRO A 4 44.15 29.73 9.28
C PRO A 4 43.08 29.85 8.20
N GLY A 5 42.71 28.74 7.56
CA GLY A 5 41.71 28.75 6.50
C GLY A 5 41.23 27.36 6.09
N ALA A 6 40.91 26.51 7.07
CA ALA A 6 40.20 25.27 6.81
C ALA A 6 38.73 25.60 6.50
N THR A 7 38.41 25.78 5.22
CA THR A 7 37.03 25.84 4.75
C THR A 7 36.44 24.43 4.79
N LEU A 8 35.55 24.25 5.76
CA LEU A 8 34.70 23.09 5.94
C LEU A 8 34.13 22.65 4.58
N GLY A 9 34.46 21.42 4.19
CA GLY A 9 33.89 20.76 3.02
C GLY A 9 32.38 20.86 3.09
N GLN A 10 31.82 21.65 2.17
CA GLN A 10 30.40 21.65 1.91
C GLN A 10 30.02 20.21 1.57
N MET A 11 29.34 19.52 2.49
CA MET A 11 28.56 18.35 2.16
C MET A 11 27.46 18.85 1.23
N THR A 12 27.76 18.89 -0.06
CA THR A 12 26.77 19.06 -1.11
C THR A 12 25.92 17.80 -1.04
N VAL A 13 24.82 17.89 -0.29
CA VAL A 13 23.69 16.97 -0.45
C VAL A 13 23.42 16.96 -1.95
N PRO A 14 23.57 15.83 -2.65
CA PRO A 14 23.38 15.80 -4.08
C PRO A 14 21.96 16.31 -4.36
N ALA A 15 21.89 17.46 -5.04
CA ALA A 15 20.63 18.05 -5.43
C ALA A 15 19.81 16.97 -6.16
N PRO A 16 18.50 16.82 -5.86
CA PRO A 16 17.65 15.86 -6.55
C PRO A 16 17.79 16.11 -8.06
N LYS A 17 18.22 15.09 -8.81
CA LYS A 17 18.36 15.19 -10.27
C LYS A 17 17.05 15.75 -10.84
N PRO A 18 17.08 16.81 -11.67
CA PRO A 18 15.87 17.37 -12.28
C PRO A 18 15.07 16.24 -12.92
N GLY A 19 13.92 15.94 -12.31
CA GLY A 19 13.06 14.84 -12.74
C GLY A 19 12.60 15.12 -14.16
N LEU A 20 12.66 14.11 -15.04
CA LEU A 20 11.91 14.20 -16.28
C LEU A 20 10.45 14.51 -15.95
N PRO A 21 9.72 15.20 -16.83
CA PRO A 21 8.29 15.41 -16.66
C PRO A 21 7.63 14.07 -16.31
N ARG A 22 6.89 14.03 -15.20
CA ARG A 22 6.15 12.81 -14.82
C ARG A 22 5.16 12.49 -15.94
N PRO A 23 5.13 11.27 -16.48
CA PRO A 23 4.20 10.94 -17.53
C PRO A 23 2.77 11.04 -16.97
N ALA A 24 1.85 11.63 -17.72
CA ALA A 24 0.45 11.76 -17.30
C ALA A 24 -0.17 10.38 -16.93
N ARG A 25 0.26 9.34 -17.65
CA ARG A 25 -0.15 7.94 -17.41
C ARG A 25 0.32 7.36 -16.07
N LEU A 26 1.26 8.00 -15.35
CA LEU A 26 1.61 7.62 -13.98
C LEU A 26 0.41 7.71 -13.03
N ALA A 27 -0.60 8.53 -13.36
CA ALA A 27 -1.85 8.63 -12.63
C ALA A 27 -2.58 7.28 -12.52
N PHE A 28 -2.47 6.40 -13.51
CA PHE A 28 -3.06 5.06 -13.48
C PHE A 28 -2.47 4.15 -12.39
N LEU A 29 -1.30 4.47 -11.86
CA LEU A 29 -0.71 3.81 -10.69
C LEU A 29 -0.93 4.61 -9.42
N ASN A 30 -0.63 5.90 -9.46
CA ASN A 30 -0.63 6.74 -8.27
C ASN A 30 -2.04 6.94 -7.69
N ILE A 31 -3.07 7.11 -8.53
CA ILE A 31 -4.44 7.32 -8.05
C ILE A 31 -4.98 6.05 -7.36
N PRO A 32 -4.94 4.85 -7.97
CA PRO A 32 -5.39 3.64 -7.28
C PRO A 32 -4.58 3.31 -6.02
N LEU A 33 -3.25 3.51 -6.04
CA LEU A 33 -2.41 3.32 -4.85
C LEU A 33 -2.81 4.27 -3.72
N LEU A 34 -3.14 5.53 -4.03
CA LEU A 34 -3.59 6.51 -3.05
C LEU A 34 -4.96 6.14 -2.49
N ILE A 35 -5.91 5.73 -3.34
CA ILE A 35 -7.23 5.27 -2.90
C ILE A 35 -7.08 4.07 -1.96
N GLY A 36 -6.32 3.06 -2.36
CA GLY A 36 -6.04 1.88 -1.54
C GLY A 36 -5.37 2.24 -0.21
N LEU A 37 -4.37 3.13 -0.24
CA LEU A 37 -3.69 3.59 0.97
C LEU A 37 -4.65 4.25 1.96
N ILE A 38 -5.52 5.16 1.48
CA ILE A 38 -6.50 5.83 2.34
C ILE A 38 -7.50 4.82 2.90
N TYR A 39 -8.04 3.95 2.04
CA TYR A 39 -8.98 2.92 2.46
C TYR A 39 -8.42 2.03 3.56
N TRP A 40 -7.21 1.49 3.36
CA TRP A 40 -6.58 0.60 4.33
C TRP A 40 -6.11 1.34 5.59
N ALA A 41 -5.69 2.61 5.49
CA ALA A 41 -5.35 3.42 6.65
C ALA A 41 -6.59 3.70 7.52
N VAL A 42 -7.74 4.00 6.90
CA VAL A 42 -9.01 4.14 7.62
C VAL A 42 -9.42 2.81 8.26
N SER A 43 -9.30 1.69 7.52
CA SER A 43 -9.59 0.36 8.06
C SER A 43 -8.70 0.00 9.25
N LEU A 44 -7.43 0.39 9.24
CA LEU A 44 -6.51 0.17 10.35
C LEU A 44 -6.95 0.93 11.60
N LEU A 45 -7.46 2.15 11.43
CA LEU A 45 -7.95 2.99 12.54
C LEU A 45 -9.27 2.47 13.14
N THR A 46 -10.10 1.80 12.36
CA THR A 46 -11.38 1.25 12.84
C THR A 46 -11.25 -0.15 13.46
N LEU A 47 -10.13 -0.82 13.22
CA LEU A 47 -9.84 -2.18 13.69
C LEU A 47 -10.10 -2.42 15.18
N PRO A 48 -9.64 -1.59 16.14
CA PRO A 48 -9.89 -1.85 17.57
C PRO A 48 -11.39 -1.86 17.94
N PHE A 49 -12.26 -1.29 17.10
CA PHE A 49 -13.71 -1.25 17.32
C PHE A 49 -14.45 -2.40 16.62
N SER A 50 -13.75 -3.24 15.85
CA SER A 50 -14.38 -4.25 14.98
C SER A 50 -14.68 -5.60 15.64
N GLY A 51 -14.33 -5.80 16.92
CA GLY A 51 -14.51 -7.09 17.61
C GLY A 51 -15.96 -7.57 17.69
N GLY A 52 -16.92 -6.66 17.93
CA GLY A 52 -18.35 -7.00 17.92
C GLY A 52 -18.83 -7.45 16.54
N THR A 53 -18.47 -6.69 15.51
CA THR A 53 -18.80 -6.98 14.10
C THR A 53 -18.22 -8.31 13.62
N LEU A 54 -17.02 -8.68 14.06
CA LEU A 54 -16.39 -9.96 13.72
C LEU A 54 -17.19 -11.15 14.29
N ASN A 55 -17.63 -11.08 15.54
CA ASN A 55 -18.45 -12.13 16.14
C ASN A 55 -19.83 -12.24 15.46
N GLU A 56 -20.46 -11.12 15.13
CA GLU A 56 -21.72 -11.10 14.38
C GLU A 56 -21.55 -11.74 12.99
N ALA A 57 -20.48 -11.40 12.28
CA ALA A 57 -20.18 -11.98 10.97
C ALA A 57 -19.91 -13.49 11.03
N LEU A 58 -19.20 -13.97 12.06
CA LEU A 58 -18.98 -15.41 12.27
C LEU A 58 -20.28 -16.15 12.61
N LEU A 59 -21.15 -15.53 13.41
CA LEU A 59 -22.46 -16.09 13.73
C LEU A 59 -23.33 -16.19 12.48
N GLU A 60 -23.35 -15.14 11.65
CA GLU A 60 -24.11 -15.13 10.40
C GLU A 60 -23.56 -16.16 9.40
N SER A 61 -22.25 -16.26 9.26
CA SER A 61 -21.60 -17.31 8.46
C SER A 61 -22.00 -18.71 8.95
N SER A 62 -22.05 -18.92 10.26
CA SER A 62 -22.47 -20.19 10.85
C SER A 62 -23.93 -20.53 10.50
N ARG A 63 -24.83 -19.53 10.50
CA ARG A 63 -26.24 -19.69 10.09
C ARG A 63 -26.36 -20.05 8.61
N LEU A 64 -25.62 -19.37 7.74
CA LEU A 64 -25.64 -19.60 6.29
C LEU A 64 -25.10 -20.97 5.91
N THR A 65 -24.09 -21.46 6.64
CA THR A 65 -23.42 -22.73 6.35
C THR A 65 -24.03 -23.91 7.11
N GLY A 66 -24.97 -23.65 8.02
CA GLY A 66 -25.58 -24.68 8.89
C GLY A 66 -24.61 -25.28 9.91
N THR A 67 -23.47 -24.63 10.17
CA THR A 67 -22.47 -25.09 11.13
C THR A 67 -22.80 -24.60 12.54
N ALA A 68 -22.26 -25.26 13.55
CA ALA A 68 -22.40 -24.81 14.93
C ALA A 68 -21.92 -23.35 15.08
N PRO A 69 -22.60 -22.52 15.89
CA PRO A 69 -22.24 -21.12 16.05
C PRO A 69 -20.85 -20.98 16.66
N ILE A 70 -19.93 -20.39 15.90
CA ILE A 70 -18.56 -20.10 16.36
C ILE A 70 -18.59 -18.74 17.06
N GLN A 71 -18.25 -18.73 18.35
CA GLN A 71 -17.96 -17.50 19.09
C GLN A 71 -16.51 -17.54 19.56
N LEU A 72 -15.76 -16.48 19.26
CA LEU A 72 -14.36 -16.38 19.66
C LEU A 72 -14.28 -16.07 21.16
N ALA A 73 -13.47 -16.85 21.89
CA ALA A 73 -13.10 -16.49 23.24
C ALA A 73 -12.34 -15.14 23.25
N PRO A 74 -12.35 -14.36 24.36
CA PRO A 74 -11.69 -13.06 24.41
C PRO A 74 -10.21 -13.07 24.01
N GLU A 75 -9.49 -14.13 24.38
CA GLU A 75 -8.08 -14.33 24.02
C GLU A 75 -7.89 -14.56 22.51
N GLN A 76 -8.77 -15.36 21.90
CA GLN A 76 -8.75 -15.62 20.45
C GLN A 76 -9.11 -14.35 19.67
N MET A 77 -10.10 -13.59 20.14
CA MET A 77 -10.46 -12.30 19.57
C MET A 77 -9.28 -11.34 19.60
N ASN A 78 -8.60 -11.23 20.74
CA ASN A 78 -7.41 -10.37 20.88
C ASN A 78 -6.30 -10.81 19.90
N ALA A 79 -6.03 -12.11 19.78
CA ALA A 79 -5.05 -12.63 18.84
C ALA A 79 -5.42 -12.31 17.37
N VAL A 80 -6.69 -12.47 16.99
CA VAL A 80 -7.19 -12.13 15.66
C VAL A 80 -7.04 -10.64 15.38
N LEU A 81 -7.42 -9.77 16.33
CA LEU A 81 -7.31 -8.32 16.18
C LEU A 81 -5.86 -7.87 16.03
N TRP A 82 -4.93 -8.36 16.86
CA TRP A 82 -3.51 -8.04 16.74
C TRP A 82 -2.90 -8.54 15.44
N THR A 83 -3.22 -9.77 15.05
CA THR A 83 -2.74 -10.35 13.80
C THR A 83 -3.22 -9.50 12.63
N THR A 84 -4.51 -9.17 12.60
CA THR A 84 -5.11 -8.31 11.56
C THR A 84 -4.49 -6.92 11.58
N PHE A 85 -4.21 -6.35 12.75
CA PHE A 85 -3.54 -5.07 12.90
C PHE A 85 -2.15 -5.08 12.25
N PHE A 86 -1.30 -6.05 12.57
CA PHE A 86 0.05 -6.10 12.00
C PHE A 86 0.04 -6.31 10.49
N PHE A 87 -0.81 -7.21 9.97
CA PHE A 87 -0.92 -7.42 8.53
C PHE A 87 -1.45 -6.18 7.82
N THR A 88 -2.47 -5.52 8.37
CA THR A 88 -3.03 -4.30 7.79
C THR A 88 -2.02 -3.15 7.85
N ALA A 89 -1.29 -3.00 8.95
CA ALA A 89 -0.24 -1.99 9.09
C ALA A 89 0.90 -2.23 8.09
N LEU A 90 1.32 -3.48 7.91
CA LEU A 90 2.34 -3.85 6.93
C LEU A 90 1.86 -3.58 5.50
N LEU A 91 0.60 -3.85 5.20
CA LEU A 91 -0.01 -3.52 3.91
C LEU A 91 -0.05 -2.01 3.66
N VAL A 92 -0.47 -1.22 4.64
CA VAL A 92 -0.49 0.26 4.57
C VAL A 92 0.92 0.80 4.33
N LEU A 93 1.90 0.30 5.07
CA LEU A 93 3.30 0.68 4.89
C LEU A 93 3.80 0.30 3.49
N TRP A 94 3.49 -0.90 3.03
CA TRP A 94 3.89 -1.37 1.70
C TRP A 94 3.27 -0.53 0.57
N LEU A 95 2.00 -0.13 0.71
CA LEU A 95 1.33 0.78 -0.23
C LEU A 95 2.00 2.16 -0.24
N ALA A 96 2.31 2.71 0.94
CA ALA A 96 2.98 4.00 1.07
C ALA A 96 4.37 3.99 0.41
N LEU A 97 5.18 2.96 0.69
CA LEU A 97 6.51 2.78 0.11
C LEU A 97 6.44 2.55 -1.40
N THR A 98 5.47 1.75 -1.88
CA THR A 98 5.27 1.52 -3.30
C THR A 98 4.90 2.81 -4.01
N ARG A 99 4.00 3.62 -3.44
CA ARG A 99 3.63 4.91 -3.99
C ARG A 99 4.83 5.85 -4.08
N GLN A 100 5.63 5.96 -3.00
CA GLN A 100 6.86 6.77 -3.03
C GLN A 100 7.83 6.25 -4.10
N ALA A 101 8.04 4.95 -4.20
CA ALA A 101 8.90 4.35 -5.21
C ALA A 101 8.42 4.64 -6.64
N VAL A 102 7.11 4.58 -6.88
CA VAL A 102 6.51 4.93 -8.18
C VAL A 102 6.70 6.41 -8.50
N LEU A 103 6.55 7.31 -7.52
CA LEU A 103 6.75 8.76 -7.71
C LEU A 103 8.22 9.16 -7.86
N ASP A 104 9.13 8.35 -7.34
CA ASP A 104 10.59 8.51 -7.46
C ASP A 104 11.14 7.91 -8.77
N GLY A 105 10.34 7.14 -9.51
CA GLY A 105 10.78 6.48 -10.74
C GLY A 105 11.52 5.15 -10.52
N LYS A 106 11.46 4.56 -9.32
CA LYS A 106 12.24 3.37 -8.95
C LYS A 106 11.69 2.10 -9.58
N ARG A 107 12.58 1.25 -10.13
CA ARG A 107 12.23 -0.04 -10.75
C ARG A 107 11.45 -1.02 -9.87
N TRP A 108 11.76 -1.06 -8.57
CA TRP A 108 11.04 -1.94 -7.66
C TRP A 108 9.60 -1.46 -7.36
N GLY A 109 9.32 -0.16 -7.54
CA GLY A 109 7.97 0.39 -7.44
C GLY A 109 7.02 -0.23 -8.46
N ARG A 110 7.50 -0.51 -9.68
CA ARG A 110 6.72 -1.20 -10.73
C ARG A 110 6.39 -2.63 -10.35
N VAL A 111 7.35 -3.37 -9.81
CA VAL A 111 7.14 -4.77 -9.43
C VAL A 111 6.10 -4.84 -8.31
N SER A 112 6.28 -4.02 -7.27
CA SER A 112 5.31 -3.95 -6.17
C SER A 112 3.91 -3.53 -6.63
N SER A 113 3.81 -2.57 -7.55
CA SER A 113 2.50 -2.13 -8.06
C SER A 113 1.79 -3.19 -8.91
N ILE A 114 2.53 -4.03 -9.63
CA ILE A 114 1.96 -5.21 -10.32
C ILE A 114 1.42 -6.20 -9.28
N VAL A 115 2.21 -6.53 -8.26
CA VAL A 115 1.77 -7.47 -7.21
C VAL A 115 0.53 -6.95 -6.50
N ILE A 116 0.51 -5.66 -6.12
CA ILE A 116 -0.67 -5.02 -5.52
C ILE A 116 -1.86 -5.04 -6.49
N GLY A 117 -1.64 -4.74 -7.76
CA GLY A 117 -2.67 -4.78 -8.79
C GLY A 117 -3.32 -6.16 -8.92
N VAL A 118 -2.51 -7.21 -8.97
CA VAL A 118 -2.99 -8.61 -9.02
C VAL A 118 -3.73 -8.99 -7.73
N LEU A 119 -3.17 -8.69 -6.55
CA LEU A 119 -3.85 -8.96 -5.27
C LEU A 119 -5.19 -8.23 -5.17
N SER A 120 -5.28 -7.01 -5.71
CA SER A 120 -6.52 -6.25 -5.73
C SER A 120 -7.60 -6.90 -6.59
N LEU A 121 -7.24 -7.68 -7.61
CA LEU A 121 -8.22 -8.39 -8.46
C LEU A 121 -9.11 -9.36 -7.67
N VAL A 122 -8.60 -9.91 -6.56
CA VAL A 122 -9.33 -10.83 -5.68
C VAL A 122 -10.43 -10.11 -4.88
N ILE A 123 -10.31 -8.80 -4.69
CA ILE A 123 -11.22 -8.00 -3.86
C ILE A 123 -12.32 -7.41 -4.75
N PHE A 124 -13.35 -8.19 -5.05
CA PHE A 124 -14.45 -7.77 -5.90
C PHE A 124 -15.50 -6.91 -5.14
N PRO A 125 -16.09 -5.86 -5.77
CA PRO A 125 -15.80 -5.34 -7.11
C PRO A 125 -14.73 -4.23 -7.15
N PHE A 126 -14.55 -3.50 -6.05
CA PHE A 126 -13.76 -2.27 -6.03
C PHE A 126 -12.27 -2.51 -6.28
N GLY A 127 -11.70 -3.52 -5.62
CA GLY A 127 -10.30 -3.91 -5.84
C GLY A 127 -10.06 -4.40 -7.25
N THR A 128 -11.03 -5.09 -7.87
CA THR A 128 -10.89 -5.54 -9.26
C THR A 128 -10.75 -4.36 -10.23
N VAL A 129 -11.59 -3.34 -10.10
CA VAL A 129 -11.49 -2.12 -10.93
C VAL A 129 -10.15 -1.42 -10.72
N LEU A 130 -9.76 -1.20 -9.46
CA LEU A 130 -8.47 -0.56 -9.13
C LEU A 130 -7.28 -1.39 -9.64
N GLY A 131 -7.33 -2.70 -9.48
CA GLY A 131 -6.30 -3.64 -9.93
C GLY A 131 -6.12 -3.60 -11.44
N ILE A 132 -7.21 -3.65 -12.20
CA ILE A 132 -7.16 -3.53 -13.67
C ILE A 132 -6.52 -2.21 -14.09
N VAL A 133 -6.96 -1.09 -13.51
CA VAL A 133 -6.42 0.25 -13.81
C VAL A 133 -4.92 0.33 -13.50
N MET A 134 -4.49 -0.23 -12.36
CA MET A 134 -3.08 -0.30 -11.99
C MET A 134 -2.26 -1.14 -12.96
N LEU A 135 -2.77 -2.29 -13.39
CA LEU A 135 -2.06 -3.17 -14.32
C LEU A 135 -1.91 -2.50 -15.69
N ILE A 136 -2.94 -1.83 -16.19
CA ILE A 136 -2.85 -1.02 -17.42
C ILE A 136 -1.72 0.01 -17.29
N GLY A 137 -1.68 0.75 -16.19
CA GLY A 137 -0.61 1.73 -15.94
C GLY A 137 0.77 1.08 -15.80
N ALA A 138 0.87 -0.07 -15.14
CA ALA A 138 2.15 -0.75 -14.89
C ALA A 138 2.81 -1.29 -16.16
N PHE A 139 2.00 -1.68 -17.16
CA PHE A 139 2.47 -2.19 -18.44
C PHE A 139 2.58 -1.11 -19.53
N ASP A 140 2.19 0.13 -19.26
CA ASP A 140 2.32 1.24 -20.21
C ASP A 140 3.79 1.56 -20.52
N ARG A 141 4.12 1.79 -21.80
CA ARG A 141 5.52 2.00 -22.25
C ARG A 141 6.17 3.23 -21.62
N ASP A 142 5.43 4.34 -21.50
CA ASP A 142 5.98 5.59 -20.96
C ASP A 142 6.22 5.46 -19.46
N VAL A 143 5.32 4.76 -18.77
CA VAL A 143 5.47 4.44 -17.35
C VAL A 143 6.63 3.47 -17.12
N GLN A 144 6.79 2.45 -17.96
CA GLN A 144 7.90 1.51 -17.85
C GLN A 144 9.26 2.20 -18.04
N ALA A 145 9.37 3.11 -19.01
CA ALA A 145 10.57 3.90 -19.24
C ALA A 145 10.86 4.85 -18.07
N TYR A 146 9.82 5.42 -17.45
CA TYR A 146 9.96 6.24 -16.25
C TYR A 146 10.42 5.44 -15.03
N LEU A 147 9.84 4.26 -14.83
CA LEU A 147 10.12 3.35 -13.71
C LEU A 147 11.34 2.46 -13.96
N SER A 148 12.20 2.72 -14.94
CA SER A 148 13.42 1.91 -15.17
C SER A 148 14.66 2.45 -14.45
N ARG A 149 14.51 3.48 -13.61
CA ARG A 149 15.59 4.10 -12.83
C ARG A 149 15.87 3.34 -11.54
#